data_AF-A0A9X7GFS5-F1
#
_entry.id   AF-A0A9X7GFS5-F1
#
_cell.length_a   1.000
_cell.length_b   1.000
_cell.length_c   1.000
_cell.angle_alpha   90.00
_cell.angle_beta   90.00
_cell.angle_gamma   90.00
#
_symmetry.space_group_name_H-M   'P 1'
#
loop_
_entity.id
_entity.type
_entity.pdbx_description
1 polymer ?
#
loop_
_entity_poly.entity_id
_entity_poly.type
_entity_poly.pdbx_seq_one_letter_code
_entity_poly.pdbx_strand_id
1 'polypeptide(L)'
;MELTQPYLDYQAKVNRELELRGNLLVKLIETTDESFVPQRKYPSDAGFDCRARIKESIVIEPGKRACIPLGFGINIPMHHTGDLRPRSGLTKKNGVMAAYGTIDTGYTGEVQANIFNFGDEPFYIEPGDRIAQLVVSPLAKPNKGFLSTIIDAFRTLFKGKANHVATMKLVDELVELERKNSGFGSTGVA
;
A
#
# COMPACT_ATOMS: atom_id res chain seq x y z
N MET A 1 11.30 19.19 -7.62
CA MET A 1 12.55 18.65 -7.06
C MET A 1 12.79 17.35 -7.80
N GLU A 2 14.00 17.10 -8.32
CA GLU A 2 14.28 15.98 -9.25
C GLU A 2 14.63 14.69 -8.47
N LEU A 3 14.36 13.52 -9.06
CA LEU A 3 14.73 12.23 -8.47
C LEU A 3 16.25 12.13 -8.31
N THR A 4 16.73 11.58 -7.18
CA THR A 4 18.17 11.38 -6.99
C THR A 4 18.69 10.24 -7.87
N GLN A 5 19.88 10.38 -8.44
CA GLN A 5 20.50 9.35 -9.28
C GLN A 5 20.59 7.97 -8.58
N PRO A 6 20.97 7.88 -7.28
CA PRO A 6 21.01 6.59 -6.58
C PRO A 6 19.64 5.89 -6.50
N TYR A 7 18.54 6.65 -6.42
CA TYR A 7 17.20 6.09 -6.41
C TYR A 7 16.79 5.59 -7.80
N LEU A 8 17.10 6.36 -8.84
CA LEU A 8 16.87 5.95 -10.22
C LEU A 8 17.62 4.65 -10.54
N ASP A 9 18.87 4.54 -10.10
CA ASP A 9 19.69 3.34 -10.26
C ASP A 9 19.09 2.14 -9.49
N TYR A 10 18.58 2.38 -8.28
CA TYR A 10 17.91 1.35 -7.47
C TYR A 10 16.58 0.88 -8.10
N GLN A 11 15.74 1.80 -8.56
CA GLN A 11 14.49 1.47 -9.27
C GLN A 11 14.77 0.76 -10.59
N ALA A 12 15.81 1.15 -11.34
CA ALA A 12 16.23 0.47 -12.56
C ALA A 12 16.63 -0.99 -12.26
N LYS A 13 17.33 -1.25 -11.14
CA LYS A 13 17.65 -2.61 -10.71
C LYS A 13 16.40 -3.42 -10.36
N VAL A 14 15.45 -2.83 -9.64
CA VAL A 14 14.20 -3.50 -9.22
C VAL A 14 13.33 -3.82 -10.44
N ASN A 15 13.16 -2.86 -11.35
CA ASN A 15 12.43 -3.05 -12.60
C ASN A 15 13.10 -4.12 -13.46
N ARG A 16 14.44 -4.13 -13.54
CA ARG A 16 15.19 -5.17 -14.26
C ARG A 16 14.98 -6.57 -13.65
N GLU A 17 15.01 -6.72 -12.33
CA GLU A 17 14.75 -8.03 -11.69
C GLU A 17 13.29 -8.48 -11.92
N LEU A 18 12.34 -7.56 -11.91
CA LEU A 18 10.93 -7.84 -12.25
C LEU A 18 10.77 -8.28 -13.70
N GLU A 19 11.38 -7.57 -14.65
CA GLU A 19 11.32 -7.90 -16.08
C GLU A 19 12.02 -9.23 -16.39
N LEU A 20 13.17 -9.50 -15.77
CA LEU A 20 13.96 -10.70 -16.04
C LEU A 20 13.43 -11.95 -15.33
N ARG A 21 12.84 -11.79 -14.13
CA ARG A 21 12.55 -12.92 -13.24
C ARG A 21 11.13 -12.93 -12.67
N GLY A 22 10.33 -11.88 -12.88
CA GLY A 22 8.98 -11.76 -12.32
C GLY A 22 8.94 -11.61 -10.80
N ASN A 23 10.06 -11.25 -10.16
CA ASN A 23 10.20 -11.26 -8.71
C ASN A 23 10.17 -9.86 -8.10
N LEU A 24 9.34 -9.68 -7.07
CA LEU A 24 9.39 -8.50 -6.18
C LEU A 24 10.45 -8.72 -5.10
N LEU A 25 11.22 -7.67 -4.81
CA LEU A 25 12.19 -7.70 -3.72
C LEU A 25 11.53 -7.29 -2.40
N VAL A 26 11.59 -8.20 -1.42
CA VAL A 26 11.10 -7.99 -0.06
C VAL A 26 12.28 -7.95 0.90
N LYS A 27 12.28 -6.98 1.80
CA LYS A 27 13.26 -6.86 2.88
C LYS A 27 12.61 -7.32 4.17
N LEU A 28 13.11 -8.38 4.80
CA LEU A 28 12.70 -8.73 6.15
C LEU A 28 13.21 -7.69 7.15
N ILE A 29 12.36 -7.32 8.11
CA ILE A 29 12.64 -6.29 9.11
C ILE A 29 12.51 -6.91 10.50
N GLU A 30 13.58 -6.80 11.29
CA GLU A 30 13.66 -7.33 12.65
C GLU A 30 13.39 -8.84 12.76
N THR A 31 13.54 -9.57 11.64
CA THR A 31 13.42 -11.03 11.57
C THR A 31 14.26 -11.58 10.41
N THR A 32 14.64 -12.85 10.51
CA THR A 32 15.22 -13.65 9.41
C THR A 32 14.30 -14.79 8.99
N ASP A 33 13.11 -14.88 9.57
CA ASP A 33 12.13 -15.91 9.24
C ASP A 33 11.41 -15.56 7.93
N GLU A 34 11.66 -16.36 6.90
CA GLU A 34 11.07 -16.19 5.57
C GLU A 34 9.55 -16.47 5.54
N SER A 35 8.97 -17.02 6.61
CA SER A 35 7.53 -17.18 6.73
C SER A 35 6.77 -15.83 6.71
N PHE A 36 7.46 -14.73 7.04
CA PHE A 36 6.93 -13.36 6.97
C PHE A 36 7.02 -12.72 5.58
N VAL A 37 7.67 -13.36 4.61
CA VAL A 37 7.56 -12.94 3.20
C VAL A 37 6.11 -13.19 2.76
N PRO A 38 5.42 -12.21 2.14
CA PRO A 38 4.05 -12.41 1.65
C PRO A 38 3.96 -13.57 0.66
N GLN A 39 3.00 -14.47 0.87
CA GLN A 39 2.86 -15.70 0.09
C GLN A 39 1.45 -15.87 -0.46
N ARG A 40 1.35 -16.32 -1.71
CA ARG A 40 0.08 -16.80 -2.25
C ARG A 40 -0.22 -18.19 -1.70
N LYS A 41 -1.49 -18.46 -1.41
CA LYS A 41 -1.92 -19.82 -1.06
C LYS A 41 -2.02 -20.69 -2.32
N TYR A 42 -2.60 -20.13 -3.39
CA TYR A 42 -2.68 -20.75 -4.70
C TYR A 42 -2.05 -19.85 -5.77
N PRO A 43 -1.45 -20.41 -6.84
CA PRO A 43 -0.78 -19.61 -7.88
C PRO A 43 -1.66 -18.53 -8.51
N SER A 44 -2.97 -18.80 -8.65
CA SER A 44 -3.95 -17.88 -9.24
C SER A 44 -4.55 -16.86 -8.26
N ASP A 45 -4.20 -16.91 -6.98
CA ASP A 45 -4.71 -15.95 -6.00
C ASP A 45 -4.24 -14.54 -6.37
N ALA A 46 -5.11 -13.54 -6.26
CA ALA A 46 -4.73 -12.16 -6.57
C ALA A 46 -3.74 -11.59 -5.55
N GLY A 47 -3.92 -11.93 -4.27
CA GLY A 47 -3.16 -11.39 -3.15
C GLY A 47 -2.19 -12.38 -2.50
N PHE A 48 -1.16 -11.83 -1.88
CA PHE A 48 -0.18 -12.53 -1.06
C PHE A 48 -0.57 -12.37 0.40
N ASP A 49 -0.90 -13.46 1.11
CA ASP A 49 -1.23 -13.43 2.53
C ASP A 49 -0.05 -12.87 3.34
N CYS A 50 -0.33 -11.92 4.24
CA CYS A 50 0.63 -11.31 5.15
C CYS A 50 0.37 -11.75 6.59
N ARG A 51 1.45 -12.04 7.34
CA ARG A 51 1.38 -12.58 8.69
C ARG A 51 1.68 -11.53 9.76
N ALA A 52 1.05 -11.66 10.92
CA ALA A 52 1.30 -10.84 12.09
C ALA A 52 2.69 -11.15 12.68
N ARG A 53 3.62 -10.21 12.59
CA ARG A 53 4.98 -10.32 13.16
C ARG A 53 5.01 -9.80 14.59
N ILE A 54 4.33 -10.52 15.47
CA ILE A 54 4.19 -10.21 16.90
C ILE A 54 4.79 -11.34 17.73
N LYS A 55 5.23 -11.03 18.95
CA LYS A 55 5.84 -12.03 19.85
C LYS A 55 4.81 -12.74 20.72
N GLU A 56 3.73 -12.05 21.05
CA GLU A 56 2.67 -12.51 21.94
C GLU A 56 1.31 -12.15 21.33
N SER A 57 0.26 -12.82 21.80
CA SER A 57 -1.12 -12.58 21.36
C SER A 57 -1.54 -11.13 21.63
N ILE A 58 -2.20 -10.50 20.66
CA ILE A 58 -2.78 -9.16 20.80
C ILE A 58 -4.29 -9.28 20.77
N VAL A 59 -4.96 -8.80 21.82
CA VAL A 59 -6.42 -8.68 21.84
C VAL A 59 -6.87 -7.37 21.21
N ILE A 60 -7.90 -7.44 20.39
CA ILE A 60 -8.62 -6.30 19.84
C ILE A 60 -10.06 -6.38 20.33
N GLU A 61 -10.39 -5.55 21.31
CA GLU A 61 -11.75 -5.43 21.83
C GLU A 61 -12.74 -4.93 20.75
N PRO A 62 -14.05 -5.24 20.88
CA PRO A 62 -15.09 -4.69 20.02
C PRO A 62 -14.99 -3.17 19.84
N GLY A 63 -15.05 -2.69 18.60
CA GLY A 63 -14.93 -1.28 18.25
C GLY A 63 -13.52 -0.69 18.40
N LYS A 64 -12.50 -1.50 18.72
CA LYS A 64 -11.11 -1.05 18.81
C LYS A 64 -10.31 -1.43 17.56
N ARG A 65 -9.10 -0.89 17.50
CA ARG A 65 -8.14 -1.12 16.42
C ARG A 65 -6.73 -1.30 16.97
N ALA A 66 -5.89 -2.00 16.21
CA ALA A 66 -4.46 -2.14 16.48
C ALA A 66 -3.67 -2.02 15.17
N CYS A 67 -2.46 -1.47 15.25
CA CYS A 67 -1.50 -1.48 14.14
C CYS A 67 -0.54 -2.65 14.35
N ILE A 68 -0.56 -3.62 13.44
CA ILE A 68 0.16 -4.89 13.58
C ILE A 68 1.31 -4.93 12.57
N PRO A 69 2.58 -5.01 13.02
CA PRO A 69 3.71 -5.15 12.11
C PRO A 69 3.66 -6.48 11.34
N LEU A 70 4.08 -6.46 10.07
CA LEU A 70 4.06 -7.65 9.21
C LEU A 70 5.44 -8.27 8.99
N GLY A 71 6.52 -7.65 9.51
CA GLY A 71 7.87 -8.22 9.45
C GLY A 71 8.63 -7.96 8.15
N PHE A 72 8.07 -7.16 7.24
CA PHE A 72 8.71 -6.87 5.97
C PHE A 72 8.50 -5.43 5.51
N GLY A 73 9.48 -4.92 4.78
CA GLY A 73 9.35 -3.78 3.87
C GLY A 73 9.36 -4.29 2.42
N ILE A 74 8.66 -3.61 1.54
CA ILE A 74 8.59 -3.97 0.13
C ILE A 74 8.84 -2.76 -0.75
N ASN A 75 9.61 -2.94 -1.82
CA ASN A 75 9.72 -1.92 -2.85
C ASN A 75 8.66 -2.17 -3.93
N ILE A 76 7.69 -1.27 -4.03
CA ILE A 76 6.68 -1.32 -5.09
C ILE A 76 7.27 -0.71 -6.36
N PRO A 77 7.28 -1.42 -7.50
CA PRO A 77 7.83 -0.88 -8.74
C PRO A 77 7.15 0.42 -9.16
N MET A 78 7.88 1.26 -9.89
CA MET A 78 7.34 2.48 -10.49
C MET A 78 6.06 2.18 -11.29
N HIS A 79 5.09 3.10 -11.20
CA HIS A 79 3.77 2.97 -11.84
C HIS A 79 2.93 1.78 -11.36
N HIS A 80 3.24 1.22 -10.19
CA HIS A 80 2.40 0.26 -9.50
C HIS A 80 2.02 0.81 -8.14
N THR A 81 1.03 0.18 -7.52
CA THR A 81 0.69 0.37 -6.12
C THR A 81 0.74 -0.98 -5.40
N GLY A 82 1.20 -0.96 -4.15
CA GLY A 82 1.01 -2.07 -3.23
C GLY A 82 -0.22 -1.80 -2.38
N ASP A 83 -1.24 -2.61 -2.53
CA ASP A 83 -2.48 -2.50 -1.78
C ASP A 83 -2.50 -3.54 -0.67
N LEU A 84 -2.43 -3.10 0.59
CA LEU A 84 -2.73 -3.96 1.72
C LEU A 84 -4.25 -4.04 1.86
N ARG A 85 -4.81 -5.23 1.61
CA ARG A 85 -6.25 -5.48 1.57
C ARG A 85 -6.70 -6.43 2.68
N PRO A 86 -7.95 -6.32 3.14
CA PRO A 86 -8.53 -7.29 4.06
C PRO A 86 -8.71 -8.67 3.44
N ARG A 87 -8.67 -9.69 4.30
CA ARG A 87 -8.97 -11.09 3.95
C ARG A 87 -10.44 -11.34 4.22
N SER A 88 -11.20 -11.71 3.19
CA SER A 88 -12.66 -11.89 3.30
C SER A 88 -13.08 -12.88 4.38
N GLY A 89 -12.28 -13.94 4.60
CA GLY A 89 -12.54 -14.94 5.63
C GLY A 89 -12.49 -14.39 7.06
N LEU A 90 -11.58 -13.46 7.35
CA LEU A 90 -11.43 -12.85 8.67
C LEU A 90 -12.64 -11.93 8.96
N THR A 91 -13.04 -11.14 7.97
CA THR A 91 -14.19 -10.25 8.07
C THR A 91 -15.49 -11.02 8.22
N LYS A 92 -15.71 -12.05 7.40
CA LYS A 92 -16.95 -12.84 7.44
C LYS A 92 -17.11 -13.64 8.74
N LYS A 93 -16.02 -14.21 9.27
CA LYS A 93 -16.10 -15.12 10.42
C LYS A 93 -16.07 -14.40 11.77
N ASN A 94 -15.33 -13.30 11.86
CA ASN A 94 -15.00 -12.68 13.14
C ASN A 94 -15.43 -11.21 13.23
N GLY A 95 -15.94 -10.60 12.14
CA GLY A 95 -16.19 -9.15 12.11
C GLY A 95 -14.91 -8.32 12.09
N VAL A 96 -13.75 -8.94 11.79
CA VAL A 96 -12.44 -8.29 11.86
C VAL A 96 -11.91 -7.98 10.47
N MET A 97 -11.39 -6.78 10.27
CA MET A 97 -10.98 -6.30 8.95
C MET A 97 -9.69 -5.49 9.04
N ALA A 98 -8.72 -5.82 8.18
CA ALA A 98 -7.62 -4.91 7.90
C ALA A 98 -8.13 -3.73 7.07
N ALA A 99 -7.83 -2.50 7.49
CA ALA A 99 -8.09 -1.34 6.66
C ALA A 99 -7.28 -1.41 5.36
N TYR A 100 -7.84 -0.82 4.31
CA TYR A 100 -7.14 -0.67 3.05
C TYR A 100 -5.92 0.24 3.26
N GLY A 101 -4.74 -0.27 2.90
CA GLY A 101 -3.48 0.47 2.97
C GLY A 101 -2.87 0.63 1.59
N THR A 102 -2.45 1.84 1.25
CA THR A 102 -1.66 2.11 0.04
C THR A 102 -0.18 2.17 0.42
N ILE A 103 0.62 1.31 -0.20
CA ILE A 103 2.07 1.26 -0.11
C ILE A 103 2.61 1.93 -1.37
N ASP A 104 3.24 3.09 -1.19
CA ASP A 104 3.84 3.82 -2.30
C ASP A 104 5.18 3.22 -2.73
N THR A 105 5.55 3.42 -3.98
CA THR A 105 6.87 3.07 -4.55
C THR A 105 8.06 3.59 -3.74
N GLY A 106 7.89 4.71 -3.02
CA GLY A 106 8.94 5.29 -2.17
C GLY A 106 8.95 4.80 -0.71
N TYR A 107 8.00 3.96 -0.29
CA TYR A 107 7.93 3.52 1.10
C TYR A 107 8.97 2.43 1.39
N THR A 108 9.88 2.69 2.33
CA THR A 108 10.96 1.74 2.71
C THR A 108 10.81 1.21 4.12
N GLY A 109 9.82 1.70 4.86
CA GLY A 109 9.52 1.28 6.22
C GLY A 109 8.91 -0.12 6.28
N GLU A 110 8.64 -0.57 7.49
CA GLU A 110 7.90 -1.81 7.71
C GLU A 110 6.43 -1.64 7.36
N VAL A 111 5.91 -2.55 6.54
CA VAL A 111 4.48 -2.63 6.26
C VAL A 111 3.77 -3.10 7.53
N GLN A 112 2.75 -2.37 7.96
CA GLN A 112 1.92 -2.72 9.10
C GLN A 112 0.44 -2.73 8.69
N ALA A 113 -0.33 -3.65 9.25
CA ALA A 113 -1.77 -3.75 9.03
C ALA A 113 -2.52 -3.04 10.15
N ASN A 114 -3.35 -2.06 9.81
CA ASN A 114 -4.33 -1.50 10.75
C ASN A 114 -5.54 -2.43 10.80
N ILE A 115 -5.68 -3.19 11.88
CA ILE A 115 -6.77 -4.14 12.08
C ILE A 115 -7.85 -3.48 12.94
N PHE A 116 -9.10 -3.59 12.49
CA PHE A 116 -10.28 -3.10 13.19
C PHE A 116 -11.17 -4.29 13.56
N ASN A 117 -11.66 -4.31 14.79
CA ASN A 117 -12.69 -5.26 15.22
C ASN A 117 -14.07 -4.58 15.16
N PHE A 118 -14.89 -4.99 14.19
CA PHE A 118 -16.29 -4.58 14.06
C PHE A 118 -17.27 -5.63 14.59
N GLY A 119 -16.77 -6.75 15.11
CA GLY A 119 -17.58 -7.76 15.78
C GLY A 119 -17.92 -7.38 17.21
N ASP A 120 -18.75 -8.20 17.84
CA ASP A 120 -19.26 -7.99 19.20
C ASP A 120 -18.42 -8.70 20.27
N GLU A 121 -17.44 -9.52 19.87
CA GLU A 121 -16.58 -10.30 20.76
C GLU A 121 -15.10 -9.87 20.62
N PRO A 122 -14.28 -10.01 21.68
CA PRO A 122 -12.84 -9.80 21.59
C PRO A 122 -12.19 -10.72 20.55
N PHE A 123 -11.29 -10.16 19.75
CA PHE A 123 -10.52 -10.95 18.76
C PHE A 123 -9.05 -11.03 19.15
N TYR A 124 -8.50 -12.24 19.11
CA TYR A 124 -7.11 -12.52 19.44
C TYR A 124 -6.33 -12.72 18.14
N ILE A 125 -5.32 -11.88 17.91
CA ILE A 125 -4.34 -12.10 16.85
C ILE A 125 -3.18 -12.86 17.46
N GLU A 126 -2.92 -14.06 16.96
CA GLU A 126 -1.78 -14.87 17.39
C GLU A 126 -0.53 -14.59 16.52
N PRO A 127 0.68 -14.83 17.05
CA PRO A 127 1.91 -14.78 16.28
C PRO A 127 1.81 -15.60 14.98
N GLY A 128 2.10 -14.97 13.85
CA GLY A 128 2.08 -15.62 12.53
C GLY A 128 0.70 -15.75 11.89
N ASP A 129 -0.37 -15.25 12.51
CA ASP A 129 -1.70 -15.25 11.91
C ASP A 129 -1.74 -14.44 10.62
N ARG A 130 -2.48 -14.93 9.63
CA ARG A 130 -2.67 -14.25 8.35
C ARG A 130 -3.76 -13.19 8.50
N ILE A 131 -3.39 -11.93 8.59
CA ILE A 131 -4.30 -10.84 9.00
C ILE A 131 -4.66 -9.87 7.86
N ALA A 132 -3.86 -9.85 6.79
CA ALA A 132 -4.08 -9.03 5.60
C ALA A 132 -3.55 -9.75 4.36
N GLN A 133 -3.77 -9.18 3.18
CA GLN A 133 -3.16 -9.65 1.94
C GLN A 133 -2.63 -8.46 1.13
N LEU A 134 -1.44 -8.60 0.56
CA LEU A 134 -0.85 -7.63 -0.35
C LEU A 134 -1.29 -7.93 -1.79
N VAL A 135 -1.79 -6.93 -2.50
CA VAL A 135 -2.03 -6.99 -3.95
C VAL A 135 -1.14 -5.94 -4.61
N VAL A 136 -0.36 -6.32 -5.62
CA VAL A 136 0.41 -5.35 -6.42
C VAL A 136 -0.31 -5.15 -7.75
N SER A 137 -0.62 -3.90 -8.09
CA SER A 137 -1.43 -3.57 -9.28
C SER A 137 -0.84 -2.39 -10.04
N PRO A 138 -0.95 -2.36 -11.38
CA PRO A 138 -0.51 -1.22 -12.18
C PRO A 138 -1.42 -0.01 -11.92
N LEU A 139 -0.82 1.18 -11.91
CA LEU A 139 -1.54 2.45 -11.89
C LEU A 139 -1.93 2.84 -13.32
N ALA A 140 -3.17 3.29 -13.49
CA ALA A 140 -3.61 3.86 -14.76
C ALA A 140 -2.81 5.14 -15.04
N LYS A 141 -2.12 5.19 -16.18
CA LYS A 141 -1.48 6.42 -16.68
C LYS A 141 -2.51 7.23 -17.46
N PRO A 142 -2.97 8.38 -16.97
CA PRO A 142 -3.82 9.24 -17.79
C PRO A 142 -3.02 9.75 -18.99
N ASN A 143 -3.61 9.66 -20.19
CA ASN A 143 -2.97 10.19 -21.41
C ASN A 143 -3.00 11.72 -21.38
N LYS A 144 -1.85 12.37 -21.63
CA LYS A 144 -1.71 13.84 -21.70
C LYS A 144 -2.78 14.52 -22.56
N GLY A 145 -3.12 13.95 -23.73
CA GLY A 145 -4.13 14.52 -24.62
C GLY A 145 -5.57 14.40 -24.08
N PHE A 146 -5.86 13.35 -23.31
CA PHE A 146 -7.15 13.19 -22.64
C PHE A 146 -7.30 14.19 -21.49
N LEU A 147 -6.22 14.40 -20.72
CA LEU A 147 -6.19 15.38 -19.63
C LEU A 147 -6.40 16.81 -20.11
N SER A 148 -5.71 17.24 -21.18
CA SER A 148 -5.87 18.60 -21.72
C SER A 148 -7.31 18.84 -22.17
N THR A 149 -7.92 17.86 -22.85
CA THR A 149 -9.31 17.94 -23.32
C THR A 149 -10.30 18.09 -22.16
N ILE A 150 -10.13 17.33 -21.08
CA ILE A 150 -10.97 17.45 -19.88
C ILE A 150 -10.81 18.82 -19.23
N ILE A 151 -9.58 19.32 -19.10
CA ILE A 151 -9.30 20.62 -18.48
C ILE A 151 -9.97 21.75 -19.26
N ASP A 152 -9.89 21.74 -20.59
CA ASP A 152 -10.47 22.77 -21.44
C ASP A 152 -12.01 22.73 -21.42
N ALA A 153 -12.59 21.52 -21.46
CA ALA A 153 -14.04 21.34 -21.32
C ALA A 153 -14.53 21.84 -19.94
N PHE A 154 -13.82 21.49 -18.85
CA PHE A 154 -14.15 21.93 -17.50
C PHE A 154 -14.10 23.45 -17.37
N ARG A 155 -13.00 24.08 -17.81
CA ARG A 155 -12.85 25.55 -17.79
C ARG A 155 -13.98 26.25 -18.56
N THR A 156 -14.39 25.68 -19.69
CA THR A 156 -15.49 26.21 -20.49
C THR A 156 -16.82 26.13 -19.75
N LEU A 157 -17.13 24.99 -19.13
CA LEU A 157 -18.38 24.76 -18.40
C LEU A 157 -18.54 25.69 -17.18
N PHE A 158 -17.43 25.98 -16.49
CA PHE A 158 -17.43 26.76 -15.25
C PHE A 158 -17.07 28.24 -15.43
N LYS A 159 -16.83 28.71 -16.65
CA LYS A 159 -16.56 30.12 -16.95
C LYS A 159 -17.71 31.01 -16.45
N GLY A 160 -17.41 31.90 -15.50
CA GLY A 160 -18.39 32.81 -14.89
C GLY A 160 -19.36 32.16 -13.90
N LYS A 161 -19.23 30.86 -13.62
CA LYS A 161 -20.07 30.10 -12.66
C LYS A 161 -19.32 29.66 -11.41
N ALA A 162 -17.99 29.67 -11.45
CA ALA A 162 -17.14 29.40 -10.31
C ALA A 162 -16.28 30.64 -10.01
N ASN A 163 -16.21 31.01 -8.73
CA ASN A 163 -15.36 32.11 -8.26
C ASN A 163 -13.86 31.75 -8.34
N HIS A 164 -13.54 30.45 -8.36
CA HIS A 164 -12.18 29.95 -8.49
C HIS A 164 -12.17 28.56 -9.16
N VAL A 165 -11.20 28.34 -10.05
CA VAL A 165 -10.90 27.04 -10.65
C VAL A 165 -9.40 26.81 -10.50
N ALA A 166 -9.02 25.73 -9.81
CA ALA A 166 -7.63 25.33 -9.62
C ALA A 166 -7.33 24.04 -10.37
N THR A 167 -6.08 23.88 -10.81
CA THR A 167 -5.59 22.62 -11.39
C THR A 167 -4.83 21.86 -10.32
N MET A 168 -5.21 20.61 -10.07
CA MET A 168 -4.37 19.66 -9.33
C MET A 168 -3.35 19.08 -10.30
N LYS A 169 -2.05 19.22 -10.00
CA LYS A 169 -1.00 18.61 -10.81
C LYS A 169 -0.99 17.10 -10.57
N LEU A 170 -1.53 16.34 -11.52
CA LEU A 170 -1.19 14.94 -11.65
C LEU A 170 0.25 14.88 -12.17
N VAL A 171 1.15 14.32 -11.38
CA VAL A 171 2.54 14.16 -11.77
C VAL A 171 2.64 12.94 -12.68
N ASP A 172 3.02 13.16 -13.95
CA ASP A 172 3.20 12.10 -14.97
C ASP A 172 4.33 11.12 -14.59
N GLU A 173 5.27 11.60 -13.77
CA GLU A 173 6.37 10.85 -13.17
C GLU A 173 6.21 10.94 -11.66
N LEU A 174 6.23 9.81 -10.96
CA LEU A 174 6.24 9.79 -9.50
C LEU A 174 7.57 10.40 -9.03
N VAL A 175 7.57 11.69 -8.70
CA VAL A 175 8.76 12.39 -8.24
C VAL A 175 8.74 12.53 -6.71
N GLU A 176 9.72 11.85 -6.12
CA GLU A 176 10.30 11.97 -4.78
C GLU A 176 9.71 11.26 -3.54
N LEU A 177 10.70 10.79 -2.79
CA LEU A 177 10.74 10.04 -1.53
C LEU A 177 10.59 10.97 -0.32
N GLU A 178 9.55 11.78 -0.21
CA GLU A 178 9.32 12.49 1.05
C GLU A 178 8.88 11.53 2.17
N ARG A 179 8.22 10.41 1.84
CA ARG A 179 7.69 9.48 2.84
C ARG A 179 8.77 8.66 3.56
N LYS A 180 9.79 8.08 2.91
CA LYS A 180 10.78 7.18 3.57
C LYS A 180 10.10 6.16 4.53
N ASN A 181 10.28 6.32 5.85
CA ASN A 181 9.63 5.51 6.90
C ASN A 181 8.30 6.12 7.41
N SER A 182 7.99 7.36 7.03
CA SER A 182 6.83 8.14 7.44
C SER A 182 5.57 7.70 6.68
N GLY A 183 4.91 6.64 7.17
CA GLY A 183 3.55 6.21 6.77
C GLY A 183 2.46 6.75 7.72
N PHE A 184 1.23 6.22 7.62
CA PHE A 184 0.15 6.46 8.60
C PHE A 184 -0.30 7.91 8.81
N GLY A 185 -0.43 8.69 7.73
CA GLY A 185 -0.90 10.09 7.84
C GLY A 185 0.21 11.07 8.21
N SER A 186 1.46 10.77 7.85
CA SER A 186 2.63 11.67 7.98
C SER A 186 2.47 13.03 7.29
N THR A 187 1.48 13.18 6.41
CA THR A 187 1.10 14.45 5.76
C THR A 187 -0.04 15.20 6.48
N GLY A 188 -0.44 14.75 7.68
CA GLY A 188 -1.42 15.39 8.54
C GLY A 188 -2.87 14.95 8.29
N VAL A 189 -3.67 15.07 9.35
CA VAL A 189 -5.13 14.95 9.35
C VAL A 189 -5.63 16.36 9.64
N ALA A 190 -5.98 17.11 8.59
CA ALA A 190 -6.89 18.24 8.75
C ALA A 190 -8.32 17.70 8.79
#